data_AF-A0AAD7B4J5-F1
#
_entry.id   AF-A0AAD7B4J5-F1
#
_cell.length_a   1.000
_cell.length_b   1.000
_cell.length_c   1.000
_cell.angle_alpha   90.00
_cell.angle_beta   90.00
_cell.angle_gamma   90.00
#
_symmetry.space_group_name_H-M   'P 1'
#
loop_
_entity.id
_entity.type
_entity.pdbx_description
1 polymer ?
#
loop_
_entity_poly.entity_id
_entity_poly.type
_entity_poly.pdbx_seq_one_letter_code
_entity_poly.pdbx_strand_id
1 'polypeptide(L)'
;MNALGRSSIRILLRPGALPSRHIHATPIALKKKKGQALDDDFFNDELVEDLIPSGVAPSPPPAASPTPIVASTSTSTSPATPTKVETRHLSPAARLHKFNVLVQFVRPRIGRTPKKRSPLVRKSAFPQLIQLATTPAQIHTITELMAIWKEGKLGTQGKARIGPDGQPKGANPFTEPTSELFARRCEELKIPEHALTVYGSFATYSLPLTLPAGRSLLHGLVAAERPFADIVTATALYPSYGLAPVQEDLTSCALVLSASLRHLKTTEEGSKARKNIELLVNELVAALQARLTKTPPMPESRSVQEKTVRTWLKGITRELDEFLRTTDGSRKWLQRWMAKSRFLPTPN
;
A
#
# COMPACT_ATOMS: atom_id res chain seq x y z
N MET A 1 -13.63 -29.03 -54.90
CA MET A 1 -13.48 -30.45 -54.55
C MET A 1 -11.99 -30.74 -54.39
N ASN A 2 -11.54 -30.99 -53.16
CA ASN A 2 -10.34 -31.77 -52.82
C ASN A 2 -10.29 -31.88 -51.30
N ALA A 3 -10.68 -33.05 -50.82
CA ALA A 3 -10.54 -33.51 -49.44
C ALA A 3 -9.13 -34.10 -49.24
N LEU A 4 -8.63 -34.06 -47.99
CA LEU A 4 -7.62 -34.91 -47.34
C LEU A 4 -7.21 -34.14 -46.06
N GLY A 5 -7.60 -34.53 -44.85
CA GLY A 5 -7.36 -35.83 -44.22
C GLY A 5 -6.24 -35.65 -43.18
N ARG A 6 -6.58 -35.22 -41.96
CA ARG A 6 -5.63 -35.13 -40.84
C ARG A 6 -6.09 -36.00 -39.68
N SER A 7 -5.38 -37.12 -39.54
CA SER A 7 -5.54 -38.15 -38.52
C SER A 7 -5.28 -37.61 -37.11
N SER A 8 -6.22 -37.87 -36.20
CA SER A 8 -6.07 -37.65 -34.76
C SER A 8 -5.36 -38.84 -34.11
N ILE A 9 -4.17 -38.61 -33.56
CA ILE A 9 -3.50 -39.58 -32.68
C ILE A 9 -3.90 -39.27 -31.23
N ARG A 10 -4.71 -40.15 -30.64
CA ARG A 10 -5.03 -40.15 -29.21
C ARG A 10 -3.98 -40.98 -28.47
N ILE A 11 -3.10 -40.31 -27.73
CA ILE A 11 -2.16 -40.96 -26.80
C ILE A 11 -2.89 -41.15 -25.46
N LEU A 12 -3.22 -42.40 -25.13
CA LEU A 12 -3.73 -42.80 -23.82
C LEU A 12 -2.54 -43.00 -22.85
N LEU A 13 -2.25 -41.99 -22.04
CA LEU A 13 -1.30 -42.10 -20.93
C LEU A 13 -2.01 -42.70 -19.71
N ARG A 14 -1.51 -43.84 -19.26
CA ARG A 14 -1.94 -44.61 -18.09
C ARG A 14 -1.35 -43.96 -16.82
N PRO A 15 -2.12 -43.59 -15.79
CA PRO A 15 -1.57 -43.03 -14.55
C PRO A 15 -0.95 -44.15 -13.70
N GLY A 16 0.38 -44.13 -13.55
CA GLY A 16 1.06 -44.92 -12.52
C GLY A 16 0.86 -44.28 -11.15
N ALA A 17 0.21 -45.00 -10.24
CA ALA A 17 0.07 -44.60 -8.85
C ALA A 17 1.42 -44.69 -8.12
N LEU A 18 1.98 -43.54 -7.72
CA LEU A 18 3.16 -43.48 -6.86
C LEU A 18 2.75 -43.59 -5.38
N PRO A 19 3.53 -44.29 -4.54
CA PRO A 19 3.22 -44.47 -3.13
C PRO A 19 3.28 -43.14 -2.36
N SER A 20 2.17 -42.82 -1.71
CA SER A 20 2.02 -41.68 -0.80
C SER A 20 2.92 -41.83 0.41
N ARG A 21 3.97 -41.00 0.51
CA ARG A 21 4.75 -40.86 1.74
C ARG A 21 3.92 -40.10 2.77
N HIS A 22 3.53 -40.76 3.86
CA HIS A 22 2.94 -40.10 5.02
C HIS A 22 3.99 -39.21 5.69
N ILE A 23 3.88 -37.90 5.50
CA ILE A 23 4.62 -36.92 6.28
C ILE A 23 3.90 -36.78 7.62
N HIS A 24 4.56 -37.14 8.71
CA HIS A 24 4.07 -36.91 10.07
C HIS A 24 4.03 -35.40 10.35
N ALA A 25 2.88 -34.78 10.08
CA ALA A 25 2.64 -33.40 10.47
C ALA A 25 2.37 -33.34 11.98
N THR A 26 3.32 -32.83 12.75
CA THR A 26 3.13 -32.55 14.17
C THR A 26 2.06 -31.47 14.37
N PRO A 27 1.15 -31.60 15.36
CA PRO A 27 -0.04 -30.76 15.54
C PRO A 27 0.22 -29.27 15.81
N ILE A 28 1.47 -28.84 15.96
CA ILE A 28 1.85 -27.43 16.17
C ILE A 28 1.65 -26.58 14.89
N ALA A 29 1.64 -27.18 13.70
CA ALA A 29 1.52 -26.46 12.43
C ALA A 29 0.08 -26.05 12.03
N LEU A 30 -0.95 -26.44 12.80
CA LEU A 30 -2.37 -26.21 12.47
C LEU A 30 -3.01 -25.04 13.24
N LYS A 31 -2.23 -24.14 13.84
CA LYS A 31 -2.78 -22.86 14.33
C LYS A 31 -3.09 -21.93 13.16
N LYS A 32 -4.33 -22.05 12.70
CA LYS A 32 -5.09 -21.18 11.80
C LYS A 32 -4.61 -19.71 11.86
N LYS A 33 -3.93 -19.26 10.79
CA LYS A 33 -3.58 -17.85 10.60
C LYS A 33 -4.88 -17.05 10.35
N LYS A 34 -5.46 -16.53 11.43
CA LYS A 34 -6.59 -15.60 11.37
C LYS A 34 -6.09 -14.32 10.72
N GLY A 35 -6.90 -13.76 9.81
CA GLY A 35 -6.58 -12.62 8.96
C GLY A 35 -5.86 -11.51 9.74
N GLN A 36 -4.64 -11.26 9.32
CA GLN A 36 -3.75 -10.27 9.90
C GLN A 36 -4.07 -8.94 9.23
N ALA A 37 -4.75 -8.05 9.97
CA ALA A 37 -4.81 -6.65 9.62
C ALA A 37 -3.37 -6.11 9.55
N LEU A 38 -3.11 -5.25 8.58
CA LEU A 38 -1.87 -4.48 8.48
C LEU A 38 -1.84 -3.52 9.67
N ASP A 39 -1.37 -3.99 10.82
CA ASP A 39 -0.92 -3.13 11.89
C ASP A 39 0.38 -2.46 11.40
N ASP A 40 0.43 -1.12 11.48
CA ASP A 40 1.55 -0.25 11.10
C ASP A 40 2.86 -0.56 11.89
N ASP A 41 2.85 -1.54 12.80
CA ASP A 41 3.96 -1.98 13.66
C ASP A 41 4.56 -3.36 13.27
N PHE A 42 4.28 -3.91 12.09
CA PHE A 42 4.67 -5.29 11.75
C PHE A 42 6.15 -5.55 11.38
N PHE A 43 7.10 -4.69 11.77
CA PHE A 43 8.53 -4.96 11.60
C PHE A 43 9.33 -4.58 12.85
N ASN A 44 9.45 -5.56 13.75
CA ASN A 44 10.41 -5.57 14.84
C ASN A 44 11.83 -5.34 14.29
N ASP A 45 12.62 -4.52 14.99
CA ASP A 45 13.93 -4.02 14.57
C ASP A 45 15.01 -5.12 14.42
N GLU A 46 14.69 -6.35 14.82
CA GLU A 46 15.57 -7.53 14.82
C GLU A 46 16.03 -7.99 13.43
N LEU A 47 15.25 -7.76 12.36
CA LEU A 47 15.59 -8.31 11.04
C LEU A 47 16.67 -7.51 10.28
N VAL A 48 17.07 -6.34 10.79
CA VAL A 48 18.12 -5.50 10.17
C VAL A 48 19.48 -5.74 10.83
N GLU A 49 19.53 -6.18 12.10
CA GLU A 49 20.81 -6.53 12.75
C GLU A 49 21.51 -7.71 12.06
N ASP A 50 20.77 -8.63 11.45
CA ASP A 50 21.33 -9.75 10.67
C ASP A 50 21.84 -9.38 9.25
N LEU A 51 21.63 -8.14 8.78
CA LEU A 51 22.03 -7.69 7.44
C LEU A 51 23.30 -6.83 7.43
N ILE A 52 23.79 -6.45 8.62
CA ILE A 52 25.05 -5.74 8.80
C ILE A 52 25.88 -6.62 9.74
N PRO A 53 26.99 -7.23 9.30
CA PRO A 53 27.90 -7.86 10.24
C PRO A 53 28.35 -6.77 11.21
N SER A 54 27.92 -6.85 12.47
CA SER A 54 28.48 -6.09 13.58
C SER A 54 29.92 -6.56 13.78
N GLY A 55 30.80 -6.02 12.94
CA GLY A 55 32.22 -6.33 12.92
C GLY A 55 33.00 -5.20 13.58
N VAL A 56 33.56 -5.55 14.74
CA VAL A 56 34.76 -4.99 15.39
C VAL A 56 34.53 -3.87 16.42
N ALA A 57 34.08 -4.29 17.60
CA ALA A 57 34.57 -3.72 18.86
C ALA A 57 35.57 -4.73 19.48
N PRO A 58 36.80 -4.33 19.85
CA PRO A 58 37.78 -5.24 20.44
C PRO A 58 37.44 -5.53 21.90
N SER A 59 37.07 -6.78 22.20
CA SER A 59 37.04 -7.30 23.57
C SER A 59 38.43 -7.84 23.95
N PRO A 60 38.99 -7.51 25.13
CA PRO A 60 40.23 -8.10 25.64
C PRO A 60 40.02 -9.56 26.12
N PRO A 61 41.11 -10.36 26.26
CA PRO A 61 41.06 -11.82 26.34
C PRO A 61 40.74 -12.37 27.75
N PRO A 62 40.19 -13.61 27.85
CA PRO A 62 39.86 -14.24 29.12
C PRO A 62 41.04 -15.04 29.70
N ALA A 63 41.24 -14.92 31.01
CA ALA A 63 42.09 -15.80 31.79
C ALA A 63 41.32 -17.08 32.20
N ALA A 64 42.02 -18.21 32.12
CA ALA A 64 41.54 -19.55 32.36
C ALA A 64 41.36 -19.89 33.85
N SER A 65 40.39 -20.76 34.17
CA SER A 65 40.53 -21.92 35.08
C SER A 65 39.25 -22.79 35.12
N PRO A 66 39.32 -24.09 35.49
CA PRO A 66 38.36 -25.11 35.06
C PRO A 66 37.46 -25.73 36.17
N THR A 67 36.21 -26.07 35.81
CA THR A 67 35.30 -27.15 36.33
C THR A 67 34.89 -27.17 37.83
N PRO A 68 33.79 -27.84 38.28
CA PRO A 68 33.00 -28.89 37.61
C PRO A 68 31.46 -28.76 37.66
N ILE A 69 30.85 -29.75 37.01
CA ILE A 69 29.43 -30.04 36.78
C ILE A 69 28.67 -30.28 38.09
N VAL A 70 27.54 -29.59 38.30
CA VAL A 70 26.44 -30.07 39.16
C VAL A 70 25.10 -29.69 38.53
N ALA A 71 24.29 -30.70 38.26
CA ALA A 71 22.90 -30.55 37.85
C ALA A 71 22.08 -29.96 39.01
N SER A 72 21.28 -28.93 38.74
CA SER A 72 20.25 -28.47 39.68
C SER A 72 19.02 -28.00 38.92
N THR A 73 18.02 -28.87 38.98
CA THR A 73 16.62 -28.65 38.67
C THR A 73 16.09 -27.53 39.57
N SER A 74 15.72 -26.38 39.00
CA SER A 74 14.93 -25.37 39.70
C SER A 74 13.85 -24.82 38.77
N THR A 75 12.68 -25.43 38.91
CA THR A 75 11.36 -24.92 38.58
C THR A 75 11.18 -23.55 39.24
N SER A 76 11.31 -22.47 38.47
CA SER A 76 10.90 -21.13 38.87
C SER A 76 9.72 -20.69 38.00
N THR A 77 8.53 -20.88 38.55
CA THR A 77 7.27 -20.37 38.03
C THR A 77 7.16 -18.90 38.42
N SER A 78 7.79 -18.01 37.64
CA SER A 78 7.57 -16.57 37.80
C SER A 78 6.27 -16.17 37.08
N PRO A 79 5.34 -15.44 37.74
CA PRO A 79 4.16 -14.94 37.08
C PRO A 79 4.57 -13.87 36.06
N ALA A 80 4.36 -14.17 34.79
CA ALA A 80 4.56 -13.24 33.68
C ALA A 80 3.59 -12.06 33.83
N THR A 81 4.10 -10.96 34.40
CA THR A 81 3.47 -9.65 34.27
C THR A 81 3.59 -9.23 32.80
N PRO A 82 2.51 -8.78 32.14
CA PRO A 82 2.58 -8.31 30.77
C PRO A 82 3.31 -6.96 30.75
N THR A 83 4.63 -6.98 30.60
CA THR A 83 5.41 -5.80 30.25
C THR A 83 4.94 -5.31 28.89
N LYS A 84 4.17 -4.22 28.91
CA LYS A 84 3.80 -3.43 27.74
C LYS A 84 5.10 -3.04 27.04
N VAL A 85 5.42 -3.69 25.93
CA VAL A 85 6.55 -3.34 25.08
C VAL A 85 6.26 -1.94 24.55
N GLU A 86 6.90 -0.93 25.14
CA GLU A 86 6.89 0.41 24.57
C GLU A 86 7.59 0.34 23.23
N THR A 87 6.82 0.51 22.16
CA THR A 87 7.34 0.59 20.79
C THR A 87 8.25 1.82 20.72
N ARG A 88 9.56 1.59 20.78
CA ARG A 88 10.56 2.64 20.65
C ARG A 88 10.51 3.16 19.22
N HIS A 89 9.79 4.26 19.02
CA HIS A 89 9.86 5.01 17.77
C HIS A 89 11.33 5.41 17.49
N LEU A 90 11.83 5.05 16.31
CA LEU A 90 13.17 5.44 15.87
C LEU A 90 13.31 6.97 15.88
N SER A 91 14.41 7.46 16.45
CA SER A 91 14.75 8.89 16.37
C SER A 91 14.89 9.32 14.91
N PRO A 92 14.61 10.59 14.56
CA PRO A 92 14.73 11.06 13.18
C PRO A 92 16.12 10.83 12.58
N ALA A 93 17.18 11.01 13.38
CA ALA A 93 18.56 10.76 12.98
C ALA A 93 18.82 9.26 12.72
N ALA A 94 18.34 8.36 13.59
CA ALA A 94 18.47 6.92 13.39
C ALA A 94 17.70 6.45 12.16
N ARG A 95 16.52 7.02 11.90
CA ARG A 95 15.72 6.73 10.70
C ARG A 95 16.44 7.16 9.43
N LEU A 96 17.02 8.36 9.41
CA LEU A 96 17.82 8.86 8.29
C LEU A 96 19.05 7.98 8.04
N HIS A 97 19.75 7.58 9.10
CA HIS A 97 20.89 6.68 8.98
C HIS A 97 20.48 5.34 8.35
N LYS A 98 19.42 4.70 8.84
CA LYS A 98 18.88 3.45 8.28
C LYS A 98 18.47 3.61 6.81
N PHE A 99 17.81 4.72 6.46
CA PHE A 99 17.46 5.03 5.07
C PHE A 99 18.71 5.07 4.18
N ASN A 100 19.73 5.83 4.60
CA ASN A 100 20.96 5.99 3.84
C ASN A 100 21.72 4.66 3.67
N VAL A 101 21.82 3.86 4.73
CA VAL A 101 22.44 2.53 4.68
C VAL A 101 21.70 1.63 3.70
N LEU A 102 20.37 1.61 3.73
CA LEU A 102 19.57 0.79 2.83
C LEU A 102 19.68 1.26 1.37
N VAL A 103 19.71 2.57 1.11
CA VAL A 103 19.98 3.12 -0.23
C VAL A 103 21.36 2.71 -0.73
N GLN A 104 22.41 2.87 0.09
CA GLN A 104 23.78 2.47 -0.24
C GLN A 104 23.88 0.96 -0.50
N PHE A 105 23.07 0.15 0.18
CA PHE A 105 22.98 -1.28 -0.03
C PHE A 105 22.29 -1.63 -1.37
N VAL A 106 21.13 -1.03 -1.65
CA VAL A 106 20.30 -1.34 -2.83
C VAL A 106 20.94 -0.83 -4.12
N ARG A 107 21.41 0.42 -4.15
CA ARG A 107 21.88 1.12 -5.37
C ARG A 107 22.91 0.34 -6.21
N PRO A 108 24.00 -0.24 -5.67
CA PRO A 108 24.98 -0.98 -6.47
C PRO A 108 24.50 -2.37 -6.91
N ARG A 109 23.34 -2.85 -6.42
CA ARG A 109 22.84 -4.22 -6.61
C ARG A 109 21.67 -4.33 -7.58
N ILE A 110 21.17 -3.20 -8.05
CA ILE A 110 20.04 -3.11 -8.98
C ILE A 110 20.51 -2.65 -10.36
N GLY A 111 19.62 -2.66 -11.36
CA GLY A 111 19.92 -2.24 -12.72
C GLY A 111 20.32 -3.37 -13.66
N ARG A 112 20.54 -3.01 -14.93
CA ARG A 112 20.85 -3.97 -16.02
C ARG A 112 22.19 -4.66 -15.81
N THR A 113 23.16 -3.94 -15.26
CA THR A 113 24.53 -4.41 -14.96
C THR A 113 24.87 -4.04 -13.51
N PRO A 114 24.40 -4.79 -12.51
CA PRO A 114 24.65 -4.46 -11.11
C PRO A 114 26.15 -4.59 -10.79
N LYS A 115 26.69 -3.60 -10.08
CA LYS A 115 28.11 -3.58 -9.64
C LYS A 115 28.39 -4.67 -8.61
N LYS A 116 27.40 -5.01 -7.77
CA LYS A 116 27.47 -6.10 -6.78
C LYS A 116 26.29 -7.04 -7.00
N ARG A 117 26.54 -8.35 -7.17
CA ARG A 117 25.48 -9.36 -7.40
C ARG A 117 24.99 -10.02 -6.11
N SER A 118 25.84 -10.11 -5.09
CA SER A 118 25.53 -10.71 -3.80
C SER A 118 25.82 -9.74 -2.64
N PRO A 119 25.07 -9.85 -1.52
CA PRO A 119 23.79 -10.54 -1.39
C PRO A 119 22.69 -9.93 -2.28
N LEU A 120 21.64 -10.69 -2.57
CA LEU A 120 20.48 -10.21 -3.33
C LEU A 120 19.64 -9.22 -2.49
N VAL A 121 19.01 -8.26 -3.17
CA VAL A 121 18.08 -7.33 -2.53
C VAL A 121 16.76 -8.06 -2.22
N ARG A 122 16.36 -8.04 -0.95
CA ARG A 122 15.11 -8.67 -0.50
C ARG A 122 13.88 -7.87 -0.95
N LYS A 123 12.73 -8.54 -1.09
CA LYS A 123 11.45 -7.91 -1.47
C LYS A 123 11.03 -6.79 -0.51
N SER A 124 11.41 -6.89 0.75
CA SER A 124 11.08 -5.91 1.80
C SER A 124 11.85 -4.60 1.69
N ALA A 125 12.91 -4.53 0.88
CA ALA A 125 13.77 -3.35 0.82
C ALA A 125 13.00 -2.09 0.38
N PHE A 126 12.13 -2.19 -0.64
CA PHE A 126 11.35 -1.03 -1.10
C PHE A 126 10.27 -0.58 -0.09
N PRO A 127 9.44 -1.47 0.46
CA PRO A 127 8.54 -1.10 1.56
C PRO A 127 9.27 -0.43 2.73
N GLN A 128 10.43 -0.97 3.13
CA GLN A 128 11.24 -0.39 4.20
C GLN A 128 11.78 1.00 3.84
N LEU A 129 12.28 1.18 2.61
CA LEU A 129 12.74 2.50 2.16
C LEU A 129 11.61 3.53 2.23
N ILE A 130 10.41 3.19 1.75
CA ILE A 130 9.26 4.10 1.77
C ILE A 130 8.82 4.39 3.21
N GLN A 131 8.84 3.40 4.11
CA GLN A 131 8.55 3.60 5.54
C GLN A 131 9.60 4.49 6.22
N LEU A 132 10.88 4.39 5.84
CA LEU A 132 11.95 5.20 6.43
C LEU A 132 11.99 6.61 5.86
N ALA A 133 11.41 6.86 4.69
CA ALA A 133 11.41 8.17 4.05
C ALA A 133 10.62 9.21 4.87
N THR A 134 11.28 10.32 5.19
CA THR A 134 10.72 11.47 5.92
C THR A 134 10.77 12.76 5.10
N THR A 135 11.43 12.77 3.93
CA THR A 135 11.53 13.95 3.08
C THR A 135 11.14 13.65 1.64
N PRO A 136 10.66 14.66 0.88
CA PRO A 136 10.38 14.50 -0.55
C PRO A 136 11.58 13.99 -1.36
N ALA A 137 12.78 14.51 -1.09
CA ALA A 137 14.01 14.09 -1.78
C ALA A 137 14.31 12.59 -1.63
N GLN A 138 13.98 12.01 -0.48
CA GLN A 138 14.13 10.58 -0.25
C GLN A 138 13.13 9.76 -1.07
N ILE A 139 11.89 10.24 -1.25
CA ILE A 139 10.91 9.61 -2.13
C ILE A 139 11.37 9.67 -3.59
N HIS A 140 11.92 10.79 -4.06
CA HIS A 140 12.52 10.87 -5.40
C HIS A 140 13.64 9.84 -5.58
N THR A 141 14.54 9.75 -4.60
CA THR A 141 15.60 8.74 -4.58
C THR A 141 15.02 7.31 -4.68
N ILE A 142 13.94 7.02 -3.97
CA ILE A 142 13.27 5.71 -4.06
C ILE A 142 12.74 5.47 -5.46
N THR A 143 12.07 6.45 -6.08
CA THR A 143 11.51 6.29 -7.42
C THR A 143 12.58 6.13 -8.50
N GLU A 144 13.75 6.76 -8.36
CA GLU A 144 14.92 6.48 -9.20
C GLU A 144 15.35 5.02 -9.06
N LEU A 145 15.46 4.52 -7.82
CA LEU A 145 15.79 3.11 -7.58
C LEU A 145 14.72 2.16 -8.14
N MET A 146 13.44 2.55 -8.14
CA MET A 146 12.34 1.75 -8.73
C MET A 146 12.48 1.65 -10.25
N ALA A 147 12.78 2.76 -10.92
CA ALA A 147 13.02 2.78 -12.36
C ALA A 147 14.24 1.91 -12.73
N ILE A 148 15.36 2.08 -12.02
CA ILE A 148 16.57 1.27 -12.22
C ILE A 148 16.30 -0.21 -11.93
N TRP A 149 15.50 -0.52 -10.90
CA TRP A 149 15.07 -1.88 -10.62
C TRP A 149 14.34 -2.47 -11.82
N LYS A 150 13.36 -1.74 -12.36
CA LYS A 150 12.55 -2.17 -13.51
C LYS A 150 13.39 -2.43 -14.77
N GLU A 151 14.38 -1.58 -15.04
CA GLU A 151 15.32 -1.77 -16.16
C GLU A 151 16.27 -2.96 -15.97
N GLY A 152 16.48 -3.37 -14.72
CA GLY A 152 17.32 -4.50 -14.40
C GLY A 152 16.76 -5.80 -14.95
N LYS A 153 17.60 -6.53 -15.70
CA LYS A 153 17.33 -7.96 -15.99
C LYS A 153 17.19 -8.78 -14.71
N LEU A 154 17.79 -8.32 -13.60
CA LEU A 154 17.60 -8.85 -12.25
C LEU A 154 16.29 -8.39 -11.59
N GLY A 155 15.70 -7.27 -12.00
CA GLY A 155 14.37 -6.81 -11.56
C GLY A 155 13.20 -7.57 -12.16
N THR A 156 13.44 -8.34 -13.23
CA THR A 156 12.63 -9.47 -13.70
C THR A 156 13.03 -10.81 -13.07
N GLN A 157 13.57 -10.82 -11.86
CA GLN A 157 13.39 -12.00 -11.02
C GLN A 157 11.93 -12.02 -10.54
N GLY A 158 11.08 -12.54 -11.42
CA GLY A 158 9.63 -12.52 -11.38
C GLY A 158 9.17 -12.66 -12.83
N LYS A 159 9.46 -13.76 -13.53
CA LYS A 159 9.55 -15.17 -13.08
C LYS A 159 10.79 -15.84 -13.69
N ALA A 160 11.55 -16.66 -12.97
CA ALA A 160 11.21 -18.08 -12.93
C ALA A 160 11.52 -18.73 -11.58
N ARG A 161 10.64 -19.64 -11.15
CA ARG A 161 11.08 -20.77 -10.32
C ARG A 161 11.89 -21.54 -11.31
N ILE A 162 13.06 -21.96 -10.92
CA ILE A 162 13.36 -23.33 -11.20
C ILE A 162 13.65 -23.92 -9.81
N GLY A 163 12.69 -24.55 -9.13
CA GLY A 163 11.66 -25.46 -9.62
C GLY A 163 12.34 -26.79 -9.90
N PRO A 164 12.20 -27.76 -8.97
CA PRO A 164 13.08 -28.91 -8.72
C PRO A 164 14.60 -28.96 -9.04
N ASP A 165 15.19 -28.11 -9.89
CA ASP A 165 16.57 -28.16 -10.43
C ASP A 165 17.58 -27.18 -9.80
N GLY A 166 17.12 -26.19 -9.02
CA GLY A 166 17.90 -25.66 -7.92
C GLY A 166 18.51 -24.26 -8.04
N GLN A 167 17.98 -23.29 -8.81
CA GLN A 167 18.15 -21.82 -8.64
C GLN A 167 17.13 -21.05 -9.55
N PRO A 168 16.96 -19.72 -9.51
CA PRO A 168 16.34 -18.84 -8.50
C PRO A 168 15.02 -18.14 -8.97
N LYS A 169 13.99 -18.03 -8.09
CA LYS A 169 12.84 -17.08 -8.20
C LYS A 169 13.13 -15.80 -7.42
N GLY A 170 12.99 -14.64 -8.05
CA GLY A 170 12.71 -13.41 -7.29
C GLY A 170 11.23 -13.08 -7.31
N ALA A 171 10.87 -12.03 -6.59
CA ALA A 171 9.60 -11.39 -6.85
C ALA A 171 9.75 -9.89 -6.97
N ASN A 172 8.88 -9.36 -7.82
CA ASN A 172 8.53 -7.96 -7.86
C ASN A 172 8.23 -7.45 -6.43
N PRO A 173 9.01 -6.49 -5.90
CA PRO A 173 8.72 -5.88 -4.60
C PRO A 173 7.50 -4.97 -4.66
N PHE A 174 7.06 -4.56 -5.85
CA PHE A 174 5.93 -3.65 -6.07
C PHE A 174 4.59 -4.41 -6.04
N THR A 175 4.27 -4.89 -4.85
CA THR A 175 3.00 -5.53 -4.50
C THR A 175 1.93 -4.50 -4.16
N GLU A 176 0.68 -4.93 -4.06
CA GLU A 176 -0.46 -4.09 -3.66
C GLU A 176 -0.22 -3.31 -2.35
N PRO A 177 0.30 -3.92 -1.25
CA PRO A 177 0.62 -3.16 -0.04
C PRO A 177 1.71 -2.11 -0.23
N THR A 178 2.67 -2.37 -1.13
CA THR A 178 3.75 -1.41 -1.43
C THR A 178 3.21 -0.19 -2.16
N SER A 179 2.23 -0.36 -3.04
CA SER A 179 1.52 0.73 -3.69
C SER A 179 0.74 1.60 -2.70
N GLU A 180 -0.04 0.97 -1.81
CA GLU A 180 -0.77 1.72 -0.79
C GLU A 180 0.17 2.54 0.10
N LEU A 181 1.25 1.90 0.57
CA LEU A 181 2.25 2.53 1.41
C LEU A 181 2.97 3.69 0.68
N PHE A 182 3.25 3.54 -0.62
CA PHE A 182 3.81 4.60 -1.45
C PHE A 182 2.88 5.81 -1.59
N ALA A 183 1.60 5.58 -1.93
CA ALA A 183 0.61 6.64 -2.08
C ALA A 183 0.39 7.38 -0.76
N ARG A 184 0.21 6.65 0.35
CA ARG A 184 0.07 7.21 1.70
C ARG A 184 1.30 8.02 2.10
N ARG A 185 2.51 7.54 1.84
CA ARG A 185 3.74 8.29 2.18
C ARG A 185 3.86 9.58 1.36
N CYS A 186 3.47 9.58 0.09
CA CYS A 186 3.44 10.80 -0.74
C CYS A 186 2.40 11.81 -0.22
N GLU A 187 1.24 11.33 0.22
CA GLU A 187 0.21 12.13 0.87
C GLU A 187 0.73 12.77 2.17
N GLU A 188 1.34 11.98 3.06
CA GLU A 188 1.94 12.44 4.33
C GLU A 188 3.02 13.51 4.12
N LEU A 189 3.80 13.37 3.05
CA LEU A 189 4.87 14.30 2.66
C LEU A 189 4.40 15.46 1.78
N LYS A 190 3.09 15.56 1.52
CA LYS A 190 2.45 16.63 0.73
C LYS A 190 2.97 16.73 -0.72
N ILE A 191 3.37 15.60 -1.32
CA ILE A 191 3.82 15.48 -2.72
C ILE A 191 2.97 14.50 -3.55
N PRO A 192 1.62 14.61 -3.54
CA PRO A 192 0.74 13.70 -4.26
C PRO A 192 0.96 13.70 -5.79
N GLU A 193 1.44 14.80 -6.37
CA GLU A 193 1.80 14.93 -7.80
C GLU A 193 2.91 13.96 -8.22
N HIS A 194 3.83 13.64 -7.30
CA HIS A 194 4.87 12.67 -7.55
C HIS A 194 4.28 11.25 -7.64
N ALA A 195 3.32 10.94 -6.77
CA ALA A 195 2.57 9.69 -6.87
C ALA A 195 1.76 9.61 -8.17
N LEU A 196 1.11 10.71 -8.57
CA LEU A 196 0.41 10.79 -9.85
C LEU A 196 1.35 10.48 -11.03
N THR A 197 2.57 11.04 -11.03
CA THR A 197 3.57 10.80 -12.07
C THR A 197 4.00 9.34 -12.13
N VAL A 198 4.22 8.71 -10.95
CA VAL A 198 4.62 7.30 -10.86
C VAL A 198 3.52 6.37 -11.36
N TYR A 199 2.27 6.60 -10.97
CA TYR A 199 1.14 5.81 -11.45
C TYR A 199 0.77 6.12 -12.92
N GLY A 200 0.98 7.34 -13.40
CA GLY A 200 0.86 7.66 -14.82
C GLY A 200 1.90 6.94 -15.69
N SER A 201 3.04 6.54 -15.10
CA SER A 201 4.18 5.95 -15.80
C SER A 201 4.41 4.48 -15.39
N PHE A 202 3.37 3.64 -15.46
CA PHE A 202 3.44 2.24 -15.05
C PHE A 202 4.58 1.45 -15.74
N ALA A 203 4.86 1.74 -17.02
CA ALA A 203 5.93 1.10 -17.77
C ALA A 203 7.30 1.30 -17.12
N THR A 204 7.55 2.49 -16.57
CA THR A 204 8.81 2.90 -15.93
C THR A 204 8.96 2.33 -14.53
N TYR A 205 7.90 2.40 -13.71
CA TYR A 205 8.03 2.09 -12.27
C TYR A 205 7.46 0.73 -11.88
N SER A 206 6.52 0.18 -12.66
CA SER A 206 5.81 -1.09 -12.37
C SER A 206 5.16 -1.16 -11.00
N LEU A 207 4.75 -0.01 -10.47
CA LEU A 207 3.94 0.08 -9.28
C LEU A 207 2.45 -0.01 -9.67
N PRO A 208 1.72 -1.09 -9.31
CA PRO A 208 0.31 -1.20 -9.62
C PRO A 208 -0.49 -0.15 -8.83
N LEU A 209 -1.52 0.47 -9.41
CA LEU A 209 -2.46 1.31 -8.66
C LEU A 209 -3.56 0.43 -8.08
N THR A 210 -3.69 0.40 -6.76
CA THR A 210 -4.78 -0.28 -6.06
C THR A 210 -5.87 0.71 -5.66
N LEU A 211 -7.08 0.22 -5.34
CA LEU A 211 -8.16 1.11 -4.88
C LEU A 211 -7.79 1.93 -3.63
N PRO A 212 -7.19 1.35 -2.56
CA PRO A 212 -6.71 2.14 -1.42
C PRO A 212 -5.67 3.19 -1.83
N ALA A 213 -4.71 2.84 -2.69
CA ALA A 213 -3.71 3.77 -3.18
C ALA A 213 -4.32 4.91 -4.01
N GLY A 214 -5.32 4.61 -4.86
CA GLY A 214 -6.07 5.59 -5.63
C GLY A 214 -6.84 6.56 -4.74
N ARG A 215 -7.48 6.06 -3.68
CA ARG A 215 -8.16 6.91 -2.68
C ARG A 215 -7.17 7.85 -1.97
N SER A 216 -6.02 7.34 -1.52
CA SER A 216 -4.96 8.19 -0.92
C SER A 216 -4.39 9.20 -1.90
N LEU A 217 -4.18 8.81 -3.16
CA LEU A 217 -3.74 9.73 -4.22
C LEU A 217 -4.75 10.87 -4.41
N LEU A 218 -6.03 10.55 -4.60
CA LEU A 218 -7.09 11.55 -4.74
C LEU A 218 -7.20 12.44 -3.50
N HIS A 219 -7.16 11.86 -2.29
CA HIS A 219 -7.21 12.64 -1.06
C HIS A 219 -6.01 13.58 -0.96
N GLY A 220 -4.79 13.11 -1.22
CA GLY A 220 -3.60 13.94 -1.24
C GLY A 220 -3.70 15.10 -2.22
N LEU A 221 -4.13 14.85 -3.46
CA LEU A 221 -4.32 15.90 -4.49
C LEU A 221 -5.34 16.95 -4.04
N VAL A 222 -6.47 16.53 -3.47
CA VAL A 222 -7.52 17.43 -2.95
C VAL A 222 -7.06 18.22 -1.74
N ALA A 223 -6.37 17.56 -0.80
CA ALA A 223 -5.89 18.19 0.43
C ALA A 223 -4.75 19.19 0.18
N ALA A 224 -3.92 18.94 -0.82
CA ALA A 224 -2.84 19.84 -1.23
C ALA A 224 -3.29 20.90 -2.26
N GLU A 225 -4.60 21.02 -2.52
CA GLU A 225 -5.20 21.99 -3.45
C GLU A 225 -4.53 21.99 -4.83
N ARG A 226 -4.19 20.80 -5.34
CA ARG A 226 -3.56 20.65 -6.66
C ARG A 226 -4.53 21.04 -7.78
N PRO A 227 -4.01 21.45 -8.96
CA PRO A 227 -4.84 21.81 -10.11
C PRO A 227 -5.91 20.75 -10.41
N PHE A 228 -7.11 21.19 -10.77
CA PHE A 228 -8.23 20.27 -11.06
C PHE A 228 -7.90 19.27 -12.18
N ALA A 229 -7.04 19.65 -13.13
CA ALA A 229 -6.53 18.77 -14.18
C ALA A 229 -5.80 17.53 -13.62
N ASP A 230 -5.06 17.66 -12.51
CA ASP A 230 -4.36 16.53 -11.87
C ASP A 230 -5.35 15.55 -11.27
N ILE A 231 -6.46 16.05 -10.73
CA ILE A 231 -7.55 15.25 -10.17
C ILE A 231 -8.24 14.47 -11.28
N VAL A 232 -8.57 15.12 -12.40
CA VAL A 232 -9.11 14.46 -13.60
C VAL A 232 -8.13 13.41 -14.15
N THR A 233 -6.83 13.71 -14.15
CA THR A 233 -5.80 12.75 -14.56
C THR A 233 -5.78 11.54 -13.63
N ALA A 234 -5.87 11.74 -12.31
CA ALA A 234 -5.92 10.67 -11.33
C ALA A 234 -7.17 9.78 -11.49
N THR A 235 -8.34 10.37 -11.78
CA THR A 235 -9.56 9.58 -12.03
C THR A 235 -9.45 8.76 -13.31
N ALA A 236 -8.80 9.29 -14.36
CA ALA A 236 -8.56 8.58 -15.61
C ALA A 236 -7.64 7.36 -15.46
N LEU A 237 -6.82 7.30 -14.41
CA LEU A 237 -6.00 6.12 -14.12
C LEU A 237 -6.82 4.92 -13.62
N TYR A 238 -8.02 5.12 -13.06
CA TYR A 238 -8.78 4.01 -12.47
C TYR A 238 -9.07 2.91 -13.51
N PRO A 239 -9.69 3.21 -14.68
CA PRO A 239 -9.92 2.20 -15.71
C PRO A 239 -8.64 1.60 -16.30
N SER A 240 -7.55 2.38 -16.45
CA SER A 240 -6.30 1.85 -17.01
C SER A 240 -5.64 0.80 -16.11
N TYR A 241 -5.96 0.83 -14.81
CA TYR A 241 -5.52 -0.17 -13.83
C TYR A 241 -6.59 -1.23 -13.52
N GLY A 242 -7.71 -1.26 -14.25
CA GLY A 242 -8.81 -2.21 -14.03
C GLY A 242 -9.60 -1.97 -12.74
N LEU A 243 -9.51 -0.76 -12.18
CA LEU A 243 -10.33 -0.33 -11.05
C LEU A 243 -11.71 0.12 -11.56
N ALA A 244 -12.74 -0.04 -10.73
CA ALA A 244 -14.06 0.50 -11.05
C ALA A 244 -13.99 2.02 -11.21
N PRO A 245 -14.83 2.65 -12.06
CA PRO A 245 -14.89 4.10 -12.19
C PRO A 245 -15.08 4.79 -10.83
N VAL A 246 -14.56 6.01 -10.68
CA VAL A 246 -14.59 6.74 -9.39
C VAL A 246 -16.02 6.97 -8.88
N GLN A 247 -17.01 7.06 -9.77
CA GLN A 247 -18.44 7.18 -9.45
C GLN A 247 -18.99 5.94 -8.72
N GLU A 248 -18.32 4.80 -8.89
CA GLU A 248 -18.73 3.54 -8.27
C GLU A 248 -18.20 3.35 -6.85
N ASP A 249 -17.09 4.00 -6.54
CA ASP A 249 -16.48 3.99 -5.23
C ASP A 249 -16.95 5.18 -4.40
N LEU A 250 -17.59 4.93 -3.25
CA LEU A 250 -18.15 5.99 -2.40
C LEU A 250 -17.11 7.05 -2.01
N THR A 251 -15.90 6.62 -1.64
CA THR A 251 -14.85 7.54 -1.15
C THR A 251 -14.26 8.35 -2.31
N SER A 252 -13.92 7.69 -3.41
CA SER A 252 -13.36 8.35 -4.60
C SER A 252 -14.38 9.34 -5.20
N CYS A 253 -15.65 8.95 -5.33
CA CYS A 253 -16.72 9.81 -5.82
C CYS A 253 -16.85 11.09 -4.96
N ALA A 254 -16.88 10.92 -3.62
CA ALA A 254 -16.96 12.03 -2.69
C ALA A 254 -15.74 12.98 -2.83
N LEU A 255 -14.52 12.44 -2.93
CA LEU A 255 -13.29 13.24 -3.09
C LEU A 255 -13.31 14.07 -4.38
N VAL A 256 -13.67 13.45 -5.50
CA VAL A 256 -13.76 14.13 -6.80
C VAL A 256 -14.87 15.18 -6.79
N LEU A 257 -15.99 14.91 -6.12
CA LEU A 257 -17.07 15.89 -5.96
C LEU A 257 -16.59 17.10 -5.15
N SER A 258 -15.92 16.90 -4.00
CA SER A 258 -15.35 17.99 -3.20
C SER A 258 -14.39 18.85 -4.05
N ALA A 259 -13.48 18.22 -4.79
CA ALA A 259 -12.60 18.92 -5.72
C ALA A 259 -13.36 19.75 -6.76
N SER A 260 -14.38 19.16 -7.37
CA SER A 260 -15.19 19.79 -8.41
C SER A 260 -15.95 21.00 -7.86
N LEU A 261 -16.49 20.90 -6.64
CA LEU A 261 -17.17 22.00 -5.96
C LEU A 261 -16.22 23.16 -5.65
N ARG A 262 -14.99 22.88 -5.21
CA ARG A 262 -13.98 23.92 -4.97
C ARG A 262 -13.56 24.60 -6.27
N HIS A 263 -13.31 23.82 -7.31
CA HIS A 263 -12.96 24.35 -8.61
C HIS A 263 -14.10 25.17 -9.23
N LEU A 264 -15.35 24.75 -9.03
CA LEU A 264 -16.53 25.49 -9.48
C LEU A 264 -16.59 26.88 -8.85
N LYS A 265 -16.28 27.00 -7.54
CA LYS A 265 -16.28 28.29 -6.83
C LYS A 265 -15.21 29.26 -7.34
N THR A 266 -14.08 28.74 -7.83
CA THR A 266 -12.98 29.57 -8.33
C THR A 266 -13.06 29.84 -9.83
N THR A 267 -13.94 29.15 -10.56
CA THR A 267 -14.10 29.30 -12.01
C THR A 267 -15.04 30.46 -12.34
N GLU A 268 -14.62 31.33 -13.27
CA GLU A 268 -15.37 32.49 -13.73
C GLU A 268 -16.81 32.15 -14.16
N GLU A 269 -17.75 32.98 -13.71
CA GLU A 269 -19.16 32.89 -14.07
C GLU A 269 -19.37 33.08 -15.57
N GLY A 270 -20.29 32.30 -16.16
CA GLY A 270 -20.58 32.34 -17.59
C GLY A 270 -19.58 31.62 -18.50
N SER A 271 -18.42 31.20 -18.00
CA SER A 271 -17.42 30.48 -18.81
C SER A 271 -17.91 29.09 -19.25
N LYS A 272 -17.45 28.63 -20.43
CA LYS A 272 -17.74 27.25 -20.92
C LYS A 272 -17.19 26.19 -19.96
N ALA A 273 -16.04 26.46 -19.34
CA ALA A 273 -15.43 25.58 -18.34
C ALA A 273 -16.35 25.39 -17.14
N ARG A 274 -16.96 26.47 -16.63
CA ARG A 274 -17.90 26.42 -15.52
C ARG A 274 -19.09 25.51 -15.82
N LYS A 275 -19.71 25.64 -16.99
CA LYS A 275 -20.84 24.78 -17.42
C LYS A 275 -20.47 23.30 -17.42
N ASN A 276 -19.27 22.97 -17.88
CA ASN A 276 -18.79 21.58 -17.88
C ASN A 276 -18.59 21.05 -16.45
N ILE A 277 -18.06 21.88 -15.54
CA ILE A 277 -17.89 21.52 -14.14
C ILE A 277 -19.25 21.36 -13.45
N GLU A 278 -20.23 22.21 -13.73
CA GLU A 278 -21.60 22.09 -13.20
C GLU A 278 -22.26 20.77 -13.64
N LEU A 279 -22.09 20.37 -14.90
CA LEU A 279 -22.57 19.07 -15.39
C LEU A 279 -21.91 17.91 -14.64
N LEU A 280 -20.58 17.96 -14.46
CA LEU A 280 -19.83 16.96 -13.72
C LEU A 280 -20.29 16.89 -12.25
N VAL A 281 -20.47 18.04 -11.58
CA VAL A 281 -20.97 18.11 -10.21
C VAL A 281 -22.34 17.47 -10.11
N ASN A 282 -23.26 17.75 -11.03
CA ASN A 282 -24.60 17.17 -11.03
C ASN A 282 -24.55 15.64 -11.20
N GLU A 283 -23.72 15.14 -12.11
CA GLU A 283 -23.51 13.69 -12.30
C GLU A 283 -22.95 13.04 -11.03
N LEU A 284 -21.92 13.63 -10.42
CA LEU A 284 -21.29 13.12 -9.21
C LEU A 284 -22.24 13.16 -8.00
N VAL A 285 -23.06 14.20 -7.86
CA VAL A 285 -24.09 14.27 -6.81
C VAL A 285 -25.11 13.14 -6.98
N ALA A 286 -25.59 12.90 -8.20
CA ALA A 286 -26.53 11.82 -8.48
C ALA A 286 -25.91 10.43 -8.20
N ALA A 287 -24.66 10.22 -8.63
CA ALA A 287 -23.92 9.00 -8.37
C ALA A 287 -23.70 8.78 -6.85
N LEU A 288 -23.28 9.82 -6.13
CA LEU A 288 -23.06 9.77 -4.69
C LEU A 288 -24.37 9.47 -3.93
N GLN A 289 -25.48 10.12 -4.30
CA GLN A 289 -26.79 9.84 -3.73
C GLN A 289 -27.22 8.38 -3.95
N ALA A 290 -27.05 7.86 -5.18
CA ALA A 290 -27.35 6.46 -5.49
C ALA A 290 -26.47 5.47 -4.71
N ARG A 291 -25.23 5.84 -4.38
CA ARG A 291 -24.34 5.02 -3.55
C ARG A 291 -24.71 5.09 -2.08
N LEU A 292 -24.96 6.29 -1.54
CA LEU A 292 -25.33 6.48 -0.13
C LEU A 292 -26.67 5.86 0.26
N THR A 293 -27.58 5.66 -0.70
CA THR A 293 -28.82 4.91 -0.45
C THR A 293 -28.61 3.39 -0.34
N LYS A 294 -27.55 2.85 -0.97
CA LYS A 294 -27.21 1.41 -0.96
C LYS A 294 -26.18 1.06 0.12
N THR A 295 -25.27 1.98 0.44
CA THR A 295 -24.20 1.74 1.40
C THR A 295 -24.72 1.92 2.83
N PRO A 296 -24.50 0.93 3.73
CA PRO A 296 -24.87 1.10 5.13
C PRO A 296 -24.14 2.31 5.73
N PRO A 297 -24.77 3.06 6.64
CA PRO A 297 -24.10 4.10 7.40
C PRO A 297 -22.81 3.58 8.04
N MET A 298 -21.76 4.39 8.11
CA MET A 298 -20.46 3.97 8.61
C MET A 298 -20.34 4.19 10.14
N PRO A 299 -20.49 3.15 10.98
CA PRO A 299 -20.32 3.29 12.43
C PRO A 299 -18.86 3.51 12.80
N GLU A 300 -18.59 3.69 14.10
CA GLU A 300 -17.21 3.84 14.58
C GLU A 300 -16.46 2.53 14.39
N SER A 301 -15.30 2.62 13.72
CA SER A 301 -14.43 1.48 13.49
C SER A 301 -13.21 1.56 14.39
N ARG A 302 -12.67 0.39 14.74
CA ARG A 302 -11.36 0.27 15.39
C ARG A 302 -10.21 0.35 14.37
N SER A 303 -10.47 0.02 13.10
CA SER A 303 -9.46 0.03 12.02
C SER A 303 -8.99 1.46 11.73
N VAL A 304 -7.66 1.66 11.70
CA VAL A 304 -7.03 2.96 11.38
C VAL A 304 -7.40 3.41 9.96
N GLN A 305 -7.39 2.48 9.00
CA GLN A 305 -7.77 2.76 7.61
C GLN A 305 -9.22 3.24 7.52
N GLU A 306 -10.16 2.55 8.20
CA GLU A 306 -11.58 2.93 8.17
C GLU A 306 -11.83 4.26 8.89
N LYS A 307 -11.14 4.53 10.00
CA LYS A 307 -11.18 5.84 10.68
C LYS A 307 -10.72 6.98 9.77
N THR A 308 -9.66 6.74 9.00
CA THR A 308 -9.10 7.72 8.06
C THR A 308 -10.11 8.03 6.96
N VAL A 309 -10.63 6.99 6.28
CA VAL A 309 -11.68 7.14 5.25
C VAL A 309 -12.92 7.82 5.80
N ARG A 310 -13.36 7.45 7.01
CA ARG A 310 -14.50 8.08 7.67
C ARG A 310 -14.26 9.58 7.91
N THR A 311 -13.07 9.96 8.33
CA THR A 311 -12.71 11.37 8.58
C THR A 311 -12.79 12.17 7.28
N TRP A 312 -12.28 11.62 6.18
CA TRP A 312 -12.38 12.22 4.85
C TRP A 312 -13.85 12.40 4.44
N LEU A 313 -14.65 11.33 4.49
CA LEU A 313 -16.07 11.36 4.14
C LEU A 313 -16.86 12.34 5.00
N LYS A 314 -16.57 12.44 6.30
CA LYS A 314 -17.21 13.41 7.20
C LYS A 314 -16.93 14.85 6.78
N GLY A 315 -15.69 15.17 6.40
CA GLY A 315 -15.34 16.51 5.90
C GLY A 315 -16.07 16.83 4.60
N ILE A 316 -16.01 15.91 3.64
CA ILE A 316 -16.58 16.09 2.30
C ILE A 316 -18.11 16.19 2.33
N THR A 317 -18.78 15.32 3.09
CA THR A 317 -20.25 15.35 3.18
C THR A 317 -20.77 16.63 3.83
N ARG A 318 -20.00 17.26 4.72
CA ARG A 318 -20.31 18.60 5.25
C ARG A 318 -20.16 19.69 4.20
N GLU A 319 -19.09 19.66 3.42
CA GLU A 319 -18.90 20.59 2.30
C GLU A 319 -20.02 20.48 1.26
N LEU A 320 -20.45 19.25 0.97
CA LEU A 320 -21.59 19.00 0.09
C LEU A 320 -22.92 19.47 0.69
N ASP A 321 -23.18 19.22 1.97
CA ASP A 321 -24.40 19.68 2.63
C ASP A 321 -24.52 21.21 2.61
N GLU A 322 -23.39 21.91 2.77
CA GLU A 322 -23.32 23.37 2.64
C GLU A 322 -23.60 23.84 1.20
N PHE A 323 -23.04 23.16 0.20
CA PHE A 323 -23.33 23.47 -1.20
C PHE A 323 -24.80 23.21 -1.59
N LEU A 324 -25.38 22.11 -1.11
CA LEU A 324 -26.79 21.81 -1.38
C LEU A 324 -27.73 22.81 -0.70
N ARG A 325 -27.32 23.39 0.43
CA ARG A 325 -28.05 24.47 1.11
C ARG A 325 -28.16 25.73 0.24
N THR A 326 -27.12 26.07 -0.51
CA THR A 326 -27.12 27.27 -1.37
C THR A 326 -27.88 27.06 -2.68
N THR A 327 -28.01 25.82 -3.14
CA THR A 327 -28.49 25.49 -4.50
C THR A 327 -29.96 25.00 -4.50
N ASP A 328 -30.69 25.22 -3.40
CA ASP A 328 -32.08 24.73 -3.17
C ASP A 328 -32.28 23.22 -3.42
N GLY A 329 -31.22 22.43 -3.24
CA GLY A 329 -31.23 21.00 -3.47
C GLY A 329 -31.84 20.22 -2.30
N SER A 330 -32.55 19.12 -2.59
CA SER A 330 -33.00 18.20 -1.54
C SER A 330 -31.82 17.59 -0.80
N ARG A 331 -31.57 18.03 0.43
CA ARG A 331 -30.48 17.55 1.32
C ARG A 331 -30.89 16.45 2.31
N LYS A 332 -32.19 16.08 2.34
CA LYS A 332 -32.74 15.13 3.32
C LYS A 332 -32.09 13.75 3.28
N TRP A 333 -31.65 13.28 2.11
CA TRP A 333 -30.97 11.98 1.98
C TRP A 333 -29.58 12.01 2.62
N LEU A 334 -28.82 13.09 2.40
CA LEU A 334 -27.47 13.27 2.91
C LEU A 334 -27.49 13.45 4.43
N GLN A 335 -28.35 14.34 4.94
CA GLN A 335 -28.51 14.55 6.39
C GLN A 335 -28.90 13.28 7.13
N ARG A 336 -29.84 12.48 6.59
CA ARG A 336 -30.23 11.18 7.17
C ARG A 336 -29.04 10.22 7.22
N TRP A 337 -28.25 10.13 6.15
CA TRP A 337 -27.09 9.26 6.12
C TRP A 337 -25.99 9.73 7.08
N MET A 338 -25.72 11.04 7.13
CA MET A 338 -24.75 11.65 8.06
C MET A 338 -25.16 11.48 9.53
N ALA A 339 -26.45 11.63 9.85
CA ALA A 339 -26.98 11.39 11.20
C ALA A 339 -26.76 9.95 11.63
N LYS A 340 -27.14 8.98 10.78
CA LYS A 340 -26.94 7.54 11.04
C LYS A 340 -25.47 7.16 11.17
N SER A 341 -24.58 7.82 10.42
CA SER A 341 -23.13 7.60 10.50
C SER A 341 -22.47 8.36 11.66
N ARG A 342 -23.23 9.11 12.47
CA ARG A 342 -22.72 9.97 13.56
C ARG A 342 -21.68 10.99 13.08
N PHE A 343 -21.95 11.62 11.93
CA PHE A 343 -21.11 12.68 11.36
C PHE A 343 -21.56 14.08 11.80
N LEU A 344 -22.84 14.19 12.16
CA LEU A 344 -23.40 15.38 12.79
C LEU A 344 -23.10 15.37 14.29
N PRO A 345 -22.83 16.53 14.90
CA PRO A 345 -22.81 16.62 16.36
C PRO A 345 -24.18 16.18 16.90
N THR A 346 -24.17 15.31 17.91
CA THR A 346 -25.40 15.01 18.66
C THR A 346 -25.86 16.31 19.33
N PRO A 347 -27.13 16.72 19.17
CA PRO A 347 -27.66 17.81 19.99
C PRO A 347 -27.52 17.39 21.45
N ASN A 348 -26.87 18.25 22.25
CA ASN A 348 -26.70 18.05 23.69
C ASN A 348 -28.03 18.08 24.42
#